data_AF-W2NUQ1-F1
#
_entry.id   AF-W2NUQ1-F1
#
_cell.length_a   1.000
_cell.length_b   1.000
_cell.length_c   1.000
_cell.angle_alpha   90.00
_cell.angle_beta   90.00
_cell.angle_gamma   90.00
#
_symmetry.space_group_name_H-M   'P 1'
#
loop_
_entity.id
_entity.type
_entity.pdbx_description
1 polymer ?
#
loop_
_entity_poly.entity_id
_entity_poly.type
_entity_poly.pdbx_seq_one_letter_code
_entity_poly.pdbx_strand_id
1 'polypeptide(L)'
;MGQAHSAPLDDAAQFRQMVLATYRGGVNALLSAFRPELRGLQISRATYLDIIMQEQTQLETLTDSLEREERLNELQDEKMEFFSAVEQGRLALGDTLLHIAVRLGHSDVLDFILLTDYNNPQKTMVRPDTAASTMSIPPTVRNTAATNQVPLPPLPINTPNFKGDLPRDVTGDNCSLQLLLATVDDVHEVFGSSYREEAKVHRLVRSLRRIWPLWMFEGQEVAALVRVLYDVRTSDPAFGGLVRVAMAVAERFRVAVSRDGIHLAMSLLAGCDGDLHQARQKLTKEWNVERKSQALTTIFQQWFPLYKSNGRRSDREEEEAHAVFFDTAMITWLQIAQDLRLFGDIGLGSVEPPDAAALKRYDSQVWQRRISPPPVSIGDLCVHINSLEGYLKLPHLSV
;
A
#
# COMPACT_ATOMS: atom_id res chain seq x y z
N MET A 1 24.17 11.99 -7.56
CA MET A 1 25.18 12.08 -6.48
C MET A 1 24.47 12.53 -5.21
N GLY A 2 24.08 11.57 -4.36
CA GLY A 2 23.34 11.88 -3.13
C GLY A 2 24.26 12.60 -2.15
N GLN A 3 23.90 13.81 -1.77
CA GLN A 3 24.58 14.49 -0.68
C GLN A 3 24.34 13.68 0.59
N ALA A 4 25.39 13.03 1.10
CA ALA A 4 25.44 12.54 2.46
C ALA A 4 25.49 13.74 3.40
N HIS A 5 24.34 14.41 3.60
CA HIS A 5 24.17 15.25 4.77
C HIS A 5 24.07 14.29 5.94
N SER A 6 25.20 14.10 6.64
CA SER A 6 25.21 13.52 7.97
C SER A 6 24.18 14.28 8.81
N ALA A 7 23.03 13.65 9.03
CA ALA A 7 21.97 14.20 9.86
C ALA A 7 22.57 14.54 11.23
N PRO A 8 22.04 15.57 11.92
CA PRO A 8 22.39 15.82 13.31
C PRO A 8 22.34 14.53 14.13
N LEU A 9 23.23 14.36 15.10
CA LEU A 9 23.37 13.10 15.85
C LEU A 9 22.05 12.65 16.50
N ASP A 10 21.25 13.58 17.01
CA ASP A 10 19.93 13.29 17.58
C ASP A 10 18.95 12.75 16.54
N ASP A 11 18.98 13.28 15.32
CA ASP A 11 18.18 12.79 14.20
C ASP A 11 18.65 11.42 13.72
N ALA A 12 19.96 11.18 13.74
CA ALA A 12 20.53 9.90 13.38
C ALA A 12 20.19 8.81 14.41
N ALA A 13 20.22 9.14 15.71
CA ALA A 13 19.81 8.25 16.79
C ALA A 13 18.29 7.95 16.73
N GLN A 14 17.46 8.97 16.48
CA GLN A 14 16.03 8.78 16.28
C GLN A 14 15.75 7.91 15.04
N PHE A 15 16.44 8.16 13.93
CA PHE A 15 16.30 7.36 12.72
C PHE A 15 16.72 5.90 12.95
N ARG A 16 17.77 5.63 13.73
CA ARG A 16 18.13 4.27 14.16
C ARG A 16 16.96 3.57 14.88
N GLN A 17 16.27 4.25 15.80
CA GLN A 17 15.11 3.68 16.48
C GLN A 17 13.96 3.36 15.51
N MET A 18 13.72 4.25 14.53
CA MET A 18 12.75 3.98 13.46
C MET A 18 13.16 2.77 12.62
N VAL A 19 14.44 2.65 12.24
CA VAL A 19 14.99 1.51 11.49
C VAL A 19 14.79 0.20 12.24
N LEU A 20 15.11 0.15 13.54
CA LEU A 20 14.93 -1.05 14.37
C LEU A 20 13.46 -1.44 14.47
N ALA A 21 12.57 -0.47 14.70
CA ALA A 21 11.13 -0.73 14.77
C ALA A 21 10.58 -1.26 13.43
N THR A 22 11.02 -0.68 12.31
CA THR A 22 10.66 -1.14 10.96
C THR A 22 11.22 -2.54 10.67
N TYR A 23 12.48 -2.79 11.02
CA TYR A 23 13.15 -4.08 10.83
C TYR A 23 12.49 -5.19 11.66
N ARG A 24 11.96 -4.88 12.85
CA ARG A 24 11.22 -5.83 13.70
C ARG A 24 9.73 -5.93 13.36
N GLY A 25 9.22 -5.15 12.41
CA GLY A 25 7.80 -5.13 12.03
C GLY A 25 6.88 -4.50 13.08
N GLY A 26 7.42 -3.76 14.04
CA GLY A 26 6.69 -3.24 15.19
C GLY A 26 6.03 -1.89 14.93
N VAL A 27 4.76 -1.87 14.46
CA VAL A 27 4.02 -0.62 14.19
C VAL A 27 3.90 0.27 15.44
N ASN A 28 3.67 -0.30 16.63
CA ASN A 28 3.56 0.49 17.87
C ASN A 28 4.90 1.13 18.28
N ALA A 29 5.99 0.37 18.15
CA ALA A 29 7.34 0.89 18.39
C ALA A 29 7.67 2.00 17.38
N LEU A 30 7.33 1.78 16.11
CA LEU A 30 7.54 2.77 15.06
C LEU A 30 6.73 4.03 15.35
N LEU A 31 5.45 3.91 15.70
CA LEU A 31 4.58 5.04 16.07
C LEU A 31 5.20 5.88 17.19
N SER A 32 5.76 5.25 18.22
CA SER A 32 6.40 5.96 19.34
C SER A 32 7.67 6.71 18.95
N ALA A 33 8.39 6.22 17.93
CA ALA A 33 9.65 6.78 17.46
C ALA A 33 9.53 7.58 16.15
N PHE A 34 8.34 7.69 15.56
CA PHE A 34 8.20 8.18 14.19
C PHE A 34 8.38 9.69 14.11
N ARG A 35 9.41 10.12 13.35
CA ARG A 35 9.56 11.51 12.89
C ARG A 35 9.41 11.58 11.37
N PRO A 36 8.37 12.27 10.85
CA PRO A 36 8.12 12.36 9.41
C PRO A 36 9.29 12.92 8.59
N GLU A 37 10.08 13.82 9.19
CA GLU A 37 11.22 14.49 8.56
C GLU A 37 12.36 13.51 8.25
N LEU A 38 12.47 12.44 9.05
CA LEU A 38 13.59 11.49 9.01
C LEU A 38 13.31 10.27 8.10
N ARG A 39 12.08 10.12 7.60
CA ARG A 39 11.66 8.95 6.80
C ARG A 39 12.49 8.73 5.52
N GLY A 40 13.05 9.82 4.97
CA GLY A 40 13.85 9.82 3.74
C GLY A 40 15.33 9.59 3.98
N LEU A 41 15.77 9.51 5.23
CA LEU A 41 17.14 9.14 5.55
C LEU A 41 17.43 7.71 5.12
N GLN A 42 18.71 7.47 4.84
CA GLN A 42 19.23 6.21 4.34
C GLN A 42 20.16 5.60 5.37
N ILE A 43 20.12 4.27 5.52
CA ILE A 43 21.03 3.56 6.40
C ILE A 43 22.48 3.79 5.95
N SER A 44 23.30 4.29 6.85
CA SER A 44 24.75 4.47 6.66
C SER A 44 25.51 3.69 7.72
N ARG A 45 26.46 2.86 7.27
CA ARG A 45 27.31 2.08 8.18
C ARG A 45 28.13 2.99 9.10
N ALA A 46 28.70 4.06 8.54
CA ALA A 46 29.52 5.00 9.30
C ALA A 46 28.68 5.68 10.39
N THR A 47 27.52 6.22 10.00
CA THR A 47 26.60 6.90 10.94
C THR A 47 26.10 5.96 12.02
N TYR A 48 25.78 4.70 11.69
CA TYR A 48 25.38 3.72 12.70
C TYR A 48 26.49 3.43 13.70
N LEU A 49 27.74 3.22 13.23
CA LEU A 49 28.88 2.99 14.12
C LEU A 49 29.19 4.20 15.01
N ASP A 50 29.09 5.42 14.49
CA ASP A 50 29.31 6.64 15.26
C ASP A 50 28.31 6.77 16.41
N ILE A 51 27.02 6.47 16.15
CA ILE A 51 25.97 6.46 17.20
C ILE A 51 26.28 5.42 18.27
N ILE A 52 26.62 4.18 17.87
CA ILE A 52 26.93 3.10 18.81
C ILE A 52 28.16 3.46 19.67
N MET A 53 29.21 4.04 19.09
CA MET A 53 30.40 4.45 19.85
C MET A 53 30.10 5.54 20.88
N GLN A 54 29.27 6.52 20.52
CA GLN A 54 28.86 7.58 21.45
C GLN A 54 27.98 7.04 22.58
N GLU A 55 27.00 6.19 22.27
CA GLU A 55 26.13 5.58 23.27
C GLU A 55 26.94 4.68 24.21
N GLN A 56 27.89 3.90 23.69
CA GLN A 56 28.83 3.15 24.50
C GLN A 56 29.61 4.06 25.47
N THR A 57 30.14 5.19 24.98
CA THR A 57 30.87 6.16 25.82
C THR A 57 29.96 6.73 26.92
N GLN A 58 28.69 6.99 26.62
CA GLN A 58 27.72 7.47 27.61
C GLN A 58 27.39 6.39 28.65
N LEU A 59 27.16 5.15 28.24
CA LEU A 59 26.89 4.02 29.14
C LEU A 59 28.08 3.73 30.07
N GLU A 60 29.31 3.91 29.59
CA GLU A 60 30.52 3.77 30.41
C GLU A 60 30.59 4.78 31.57
N THR A 61 29.88 5.92 31.48
CA THR A 61 29.78 6.91 32.57
C THR A 61 28.75 6.56 33.65
N LEU A 62 27.93 5.53 33.46
CA LEU A 62 26.94 5.10 34.44
C LEU A 62 27.61 4.55 35.72
N THR A 63 27.19 5.09 36.87
CA THR A 63 27.74 4.74 38.18
C THR A 63 27.32 3.34 38.62
N ASP A 64 26.09 2.93 38.31
CA ASP A 64 25.59 1.59 38.58
C ASP A 64 26.26 0.58 37.65
N SER A 65 26.98 -0.39 38.20
CA SER A 65 27.69 -1.41 37.43
C SER A 65 26.76 -2.41 36.77
N LEU A 66 25.65 -2.77 37.41
CA LEU A 66 24.74 -3.80 36.91
C LEU A 66 23.88 -3.23 35.77
N GLU A 67 23.35 -2.02 35.95
CA GLU A 67 22.63 -1.32 34.88
C GLU A 67 23.54 -1.05 33.67
N ARG A 68 24.79 -0.62 33.91
CA ARG A 68 25.78 -0.40 32.85
C ARG A 68 26.08 -1.66 32.06
N GLU A 69 26.28 -2.79 32.73
CA GLU A 69 26.58 -4.06 32.07
C GLU A 69 25.38 -4.55 31.26
N GLU A 70 24.17 -4.47 31.80
CA GLU A 70 22.93 -4.82 31.10
C GLU A 70 22.75 -3.99 29.83
N ARG A 71 22.88 -2.66 29.91
CA ARG A 71 22.74 -1.76 28.76
C ARG A 71 23.83 -1.94 27.71
N LEU A 72 25.07 -2.20 28.13
CA LEU A 72 26.17 -2.48 27.20
C LEU A 72 25.95 -3.79 26.44
N ASN A 73 25.40 -4.81 27.11
CA ASN A 73 25.03 -6.07 26.46
C ASN A 73 23.91 -5.85 25.44
N GLU A 74 22.85 -5.11 25.79
CA GLU A 74 21.77 -4.76 24.84
C GLU A 74 22.31 -4.05 23.59
N LEU A 75 23.24 -3.10 23.78
CA LEU A 75 23.86 -2.35 22.69
C LEU A 75 24.73 -3.24 21.80
N GLN A 76 25.47 -4.19 22.39
CA GLN A 76 26.27 -5.17 21.65
C GLN A 76 25.39 -6.15 20.87
N ASP A 77 24.33 -6.65 21.48
CA ASP A 77 23.37 -7.56 20.85
C ASP A 77 22.72 -6.90 19.64
N GLU A 78 22.28 -5.64 19.78
CA GLU A 78 21.72 -4.89 18.65
C GLU A 78 22.73 -4.66 17.54
N LYS A 79 23.97 -4.28 17.89
CA LYS A 79 25.05 -4.10 16.90
C LYS A 79 25.29 -5.40 16.12
N MET A 80 25.33 -6.54 16.81
CA MET A 80 25.51 -7.85 16.20
C MET A 80 24.31 -8.23 15.32
N GLU A 81 23.08 -7.98 15.77
CA GLU A 81 21.85 -8.18 15.02
C GLU A 81 21.87 -7.37 13.72
N PHE A 82 22.25 -6.09 13.79
CA PHE A 82 22.31 -5.20 12.63
C PHE A 82 23.32 -5.69 11.58
N PHE A 83 24.55 -6.01 11.97
CA PHE A 83 25.56 -6.49 11.02
C PHE A 83 25.19 -7.85 10.42
N SER A 84 24.64 -8.76 11.23
CA SER A 84 24.11 -10.04 10.76
C SER A 84 22.98 -9.85 9.74
N ALA A 85 22.06 -8.91 9.99
CA ALA A 85 20.98 -8.59 9.05
C ALA A 85 21.50 -8.02 7.73
N VAL A 86 22.56 -7.20 7.76
CA VAL A 86 23.22 -6.68 6.55
C VAL A 86 23.92 -7.79 5.77
N GLU A 87 24.65 -8.69 6.45
CA GLU A 87 25.35 -9.83 5.82
C GLU A 87 24.39 -10.83 5.19
N GLN A 88 23.25 -11.09 5.84
CA GLN A 88 22.18 -11.95 5.32
C GLN A 88 21.34 -11.29 4.23
N GLY A 89 21.59 -10.02 3.91
CA GLY A 89 20.83 -9.26 2.92
C GLY A 89 19.40 -8.91 3.35
N ARG A 90 19.07 -9.05 4.65
CA ARG A 90 17.80 -8.61 5.23
C ARG A 90 17.73 -7.08 5.39
N LEU A 91 18.89 -6.43 5.45
CA LEU A 91 19.07 -4.99 5.33
C LEU A 91 20.12 -4.71 4.25
N ALA A 92 19.99 -3.62 3.52
CA ALA A 92 21.06 -3.10 2.67
C ALA A 92 21.47 -1.69 3.10
N LEU A 93 22.76 -1.39 2.98
CA LEU A 93 23.23 -0.02 3.16
C LEU A 93 22.58 0.88 2.11
N GLY A 94 22.10 2.04 2.54
CA GLY A 94 21.33 2.95 1.71
C GLY A 94 19.82 2.71 1.75
N ASP A 95 19.34 1.63 2.37
CA ASP A 95 17.90 1.38 2.52
C ASP A 95 17.26 2.51 3.36
N THR A 96 16.10 2.98 2.91
CA THR A 96 15.19 3.83 3.71
C THR A 96 14.20 2.95 4.48
N LEU A 97 13.39 3.52 5.38
CA LEU A 97 12.34 2.75 6.08
C LEU A 97 11.40 1.99 5.11
N LEU A 98 11.12 2.57 3.95
CA LEU A 98 10.32 1.92 2.91
C LEU A 98 11.00 0.69 2.33
N HIS A 99 12.30 0.77 2.02
CA HIS A 99 13.06 -0.37 1.50
C HIS A 99 13.06 -1.51 2.51
N ILE A 100 13.29 -1.21 3.78
CA ILE A 100 13.31 -2.22 4.86
C ILE A 100 11.93 -2.88 4.99
N ALA A 101 10.87 -2.07 5.09
CA ALA A 101 9.50 -2.59 5.22
C ALA A 101 9.12 -3.47 4.03
N VAL A 102 9.51 -3.06 2.82
CA VAL A 102 9.21 -3.78 1.60
C VAL A 102 10.01 -5.08 1.50
N ARG A 103 11.32 -5.02 1.70
CA ARG A 103 12.25 -6.17 1.65
C ARG A 103 11.85 -7.27 2.64
N LEU A 104 11.35 -6.89 3.82
CA LEU A 104 10.94 -7.82 4.86
C LEU A 104 9.46 -8.22 4.80
N GLY A 105 8.69 -7.69 3.84
CA GLY A 105 7.27 -8.05 3.71
C GLY A 105 6.33 -7.40 4.73
N HIS A 106 6.77 -6.35 5.44
CA HIS A 106 6.01 -5.70 6.51
C HIS A 106 4.93 -4.74 5.98
N SER A 107 3.83 -5.30 5.45
CA SER A 107 2.73 -4.53 4.87
C SER A 107 2.12 -3.51 5.83
N ASP A 108 1.95 -3.87 7.11
CA ASP A 108 1.35 -2.97 8.10
C ASP A 108 2.25 -1.77 8.42
N VAL A 109 3.58 -1.97 8.39
CA VAL A 109 4.54 -0.88 8.56
C VAL A 109 4.54 0.02 7.34
N LEU A 110 4.48 -0.54 6.13
CA LEU A 110 4.37 0.24 4.90
C LEU A 110 3.09 1.08 4.89
N ASP A 111 1.96 0.47 5.22
CA ASP A 111 0.68 1.17 5.36
C ASP A 111 0.77 2.29 6.41
N PHE A 112 1.39 2.04 7.57
CA PHE A 112 1.61 3.09 8.56
C PHE A 112 2.40 4.27 7.98
N ILE A 113 3.51 4.02 7.28
CA ILE A 113 4.35 5.07 6.68
C ILE A 113 3.56 5.88 5.63
N LEU A 114 2.74 5.22 4.80
CA LEU A 114 1.98 5.86 3.71
C LEU A 114 0.76 6.67 4.20
N LEU A 115 0.09 6.19 5.25
CA LEU A 115 -1.19 6.75 5.71
C LEU A 115 -1.04 7.81 6.80
N THR A 116 0.16 7.95 7.37
CA THR A 116 0.42 8.97 8.39
C THR A 116 0.43 10.33 7.72
N ASP A 117 -0.47 11.22 8.17
CA ASP A 117 -0.57 12.57 7.62
C ASP A 117 0.73 13.34 7.93
N TYR A 118 1.37 13.87 6.89
CA TYR A 118 2.61 14.65 6.98
C TYR A 118 2.47 16.01 7.67
N ASN A 119 1.28 16.32 8.21
CA ASN A 119 1.01 17.57 8.87
C ASN A 119 1.00 17.36 10.39
N ASN A 120 2.03 17.89 11.04
CA ASN A 120 1.91 18.28 12.43
C ASN A 120 2.57 19.65 12.65
N PRO A 121 1.93 20.78 12.28
CA PRO A 121 2.12 21.97 13.09
C PRO A 121 1.26 21.74 14.34
N GLN A 122 1.91 21.73 15.50
CA GLN A 122 1.29 21.78 16.84
C GLN A 122 -0.16 22.27 16.78
N LYS A 123 -1.12 21.42 17.14
CA LYS A 123 -2.44 21.90 17.58
C LYS A 123 -2.21 22.72 18.85
N THR A 124 -1.95 24.02 18.67
CA THR A 124 -2.12 24.99 19.75
C THR A 124 -3.58 24.84 20.17
N MET A 125 -3.76 24.30 21.37
CA MET A 125 -5.05 24.18 22.01
C MET A 125 -5.59 25.59 22.26
N VAL A 126 -6.24 26.19 21.26
CA VAL A 126 -6.98 27.44 21.46
C VAL A 126 -8.28 27.04 22.15
N ARG A 127 -8.22 27.10 23.47
CA ARG A 127 -9.38 27.09 24.35
C ARG A 127 -10.27 28.29 23.97
N PRO A 128 -11.58 28.12 23.76
CA PRO A 128 -12.45 29.24 23.44
C PRO A 128 -12.80 29.98 24.74
N ASP A 129 -12.00 30.99 25.11
CA ASP A 129 -12.42 31.93 26.14
C ASP A 129 -13.25 33.05 25.51
N THR A 130 -14.38 33.30 26.17
CA THR A 130 -15.51 34.08 25.69
C THR A 130 -15.31 35.57 26.02
N ALA A 131 -15.63 36.42 25.03
CA ALA A 131 -16.01 37.84 25.12
C ALA A 131 -15.05 38.86 25.81
N ALA A 132 -14.54 39.81 25.02
CA ALA A 132 -14.96 41.23 25.07
C ALA A 132 -14.09 42.11 24.14
N SER A 133 -14.76 42.92 23.33
CA SER A 133 -14.17 43.91 22.42
C SER A 133 -13.86 45.23 23.13
N THR A 134 -12.63 45.74 23.02
CA THR A 134 -12.36 47.20 22.97
C THR A 134 -11.00 47.52 22.34
N MET A 135 -10.93 48.66 21.65
CA MET A 135 -9.91 49.11 20.72
C MET A 135 -8.59 49.62 21.34
N SER A 136 -7.49 49.56 20.55
CA SER A 136 -6.56 50.68 20.18
C SER A 136 -5.03 50.43 20.34
N ILE A 137 -4.32 50.47 19.20
CA ILE A 137 -2.99 51.08 18.86
C ILE A 137 -1.67 50.55 19.53
N PRO A 138 -0.52 50.47 18.80
CA PRO A 138 0.60 49.55 19.09
C PRO A 138 1.82 50.21 19.78
N PRO A 139 2.85 49.40 20.16
CA PRO A 139 4.19 49.69 19.65
C PRO A 139 5.07 48.44 19.32
N THR A 140 5.65 48.50 18.12
CA THR A 140 7.09 48.37 17.78
C THR A 140 7.98 47.22 18.31
N VAL A 141 8.60 46.53 17.32
CA VAL A 141 9.93 45.87 17.31
C VAL A 141 10.03 44.47 17.95
N ARG A 142 10.27 43.39 17.17
CA ARG A 142 11.59 42.89 16.72
C ARG A 142 11.48 41.50 16.04
N ASN A 143 12.17 41.39 14.91
CA ASN A 143 12.70 40.17 14.28
C ASN A 143 11.72 39.09 13.79
N THR A 144 11.26 39.29 12.55
CA THR A 144 10.94 38.22 11.60
C THR A 144 12.17 37.34 11.34
N ALA A 145 12.26 36.19 11.99
CA ALA A 145 12.97 35.06 11.41
C ALA A 145 12.00 34.37 10.46
N ALA A 146 12.13 34.67 9.17
CA ALA A 146 11.56 33.84 8.13
C ALA A 146 12.29 32.49 8.19
N THR A 147 11.75 31.55 8.96
CA THR A 147 12.00 30.13 8.69
C THR A 147 11.39 29.84 7.34
N ASN A 148 12.21 29.96 6.30
CA ASN A 148 11.99 29.28 5.03
C ASN A 148 11.70 27.82 5.38
N GLN A 149 10.42 27.46 5.42
CA GLN A 149 10.01 26.07 5.45
C GLN A 149 10.46 25.50 4.10
N VAL A 150 11.64 24.91 4.09
CA VAL A 150 12.09 24.05 3.00
C VAL A 150 10.98 23.03 2.80
N PRO A 151 10.46 22.85 1.57
CA PRO A 151 9.44 21.83 1.32
C PRO A 151 9.96 20.50 1.85
N LEU A 152 9.20 19.88 2.76
CA LEU A 152 9.51 18.55 3.27
C LEU A 152 9.72 17.62 2.07
N PRO A 153 10.77 16.78 2.07
CA PRO A 153 11.11 15.99 0.91
C PRO A 153 9.92 15.11 0.50
N PRO A 154 9.68 14.95 -0.82
CA PRO A 154 8.59 14.16 -1.35
C PRO A 154 8.62 12.73 -0.81
N LEU A 155 7.49 12.03 -0.86
CA LEU A 155 7.39 10.64 -0.42
C LEU A 155 8.55 9.82 -1.04
N PRO A 156 9.50 9.26 -0.26
CA PRO A 156 10.76 8.69 -0.77
C PRO A 156 10.58 7.34 -1.48
N ILE A 157 9.39 7.06 -2.01
CA ILE A 157 9.07 5.81 -2.72
C ILE A 157 9.84 5.74 -4.05
N ASN A 158 10.24 6.88 -4.60
CA ASN A 158 11.13 6.96 -5.77
C ASN A 158 12.58 7.29 -5.41
N THR A 159 12.95 7.29 -4.12
CA THR A 159 14.34 7.47 -3.71
C THR A 159 15.06 6.14 -3.84
N PRO A 160 16.07 6.01 -4.72
CA PRO A 160 16.84 4.79 -4.79
C PRO A 160 17.74 4.64 -3.56
N ASN A 161 17.98 3.41 -3.12
CA ASN A 161 19.03 3.11 -2.15
C ASN A 161 20.43 3.36 -2.74
N PHE A 162 21.50 3.11 -1.97
CA PHE A 162 22.87 3.31 -2.47
C PHE A 162 23.27 2.43 -3.66
N LYS A 163 22.55 1.32 -3.90
CA LYS A 163 22.75 0.46 -5.06
C LYS A 163 22.01 0.94 -6.30
N GLY A 164 21.12 1.92 -6.17
CA GLY A 164 20.26 2.39 -7.25
C GLY A 164 18.89 1.72 -7.27
N ASP A 165 18.62 0.78 -6.37
CA ASP A 165 17.36 0.03 -6.32
C ASP A 165 16.26 0.91 -5.74
N LEU A 166 15.08 0.90 -6.34
CA LEU A 166 13.88 1.50 -5.77
C LEU A 166 13.19 0.52 -4.81
N PRO A 167 12.31 0.99 -3.90
CA PRO A 167 11.48 0.14 -3.06
C PRO A 167 10.77 -0.97 -3.85
N ARG A 168 10.27 -0.67 -5.06
CA ARG A 168 9.61 -1.68 -5.91
C ARG A 168 10.53 -2.80 -6.38
N ASP A 169 11.81 -2.51 -6.57
CA ASP A 169 12.81 -3.47 -7.05
C ASP A 169 13.25 -4.44 -5.95
N VAL A 170 12.98 -4.09 -4.68
CA VAL A 170 13.35 -4.90 -3.49
C VAL A 170 12.14 -5.60 -2.85
N THR A 171 10.98 -5.58 -3.50
CA THR A 171 9.75 -6.28 -3.04
C THR A 171 9.88 -7.80 -2.99
N GLY A 172 10.82 -8.37 -3.74
CA GLY A 172 10.91 -9.82 -3.92
C GLY A 172 9.60 -10.39 -4.48
N ASP A 173 9.17 -11.53 -3.97
CA ASP A 173 7.98 -12.26 -4.45
C ASP A 173 6.67 -11.81 -3.75
N ASN A 174 6.69 -10.75 -2.94
CA ASN A 174 5.51 -10.31 -2.20
C ASN A 174 4.52 -9.56 -3.12
N CYS A 175 3.60 -10.32 -3.71
CA CYS A 175 2.59 -9.84 -4.66
C CYS A 175 1.76 -8.67 -4.11
N SER A 176 1.36 -8.71 -2.84
CA SER A 176 0.56 -7.64 -2.23
C SER A 176 1.33 -6.32 -2.12
N LEU A 177 2.62 -6.38 -1.80
CA LEU A 177 3.48 -5.20 -1.76
C LEU A 177 3.82 -4.67 -3.14
N GLN A 178 4.08 -5.55 -4.11
CA GLN A 178 4.24 -5.16 -5.52
C GLN A 178 3.03 -4.38 -6.00
N LEU A 179 1.83 -4.89 -5.73
CA LEU A 179 0.58 -4.24 -6.09
C LEU A 179 0.39 -2.90 -5.37
N LEU A 180 0.69 -2.83 -4.07
CA LEU A 180 0.60 -1.59 -3.30
C LEU A 180 1.53 -0.51 -3.86
N LEU A 181 2.80 -0.82 -4.11
CA LEU A 181 3.74 0.16 -4.67
C LEU A 181 3.33 0.60 -6.08
N ALA A 182 2.81 -0.32 -6.87
CA ALA A 182 2.21 -0.02 -8.16
C ALA A 182 1.06 1.02 -8.04
N THR A 183 0.19 0.90 -7.04
CA THR A 183 -0.88 1.88 -6.80
C THR A 183 -0.38 3.21 -6.26
N VAL A 184 0.78 3.24 -5.59
CA VAL A 184 1.44 4.51 -5.23
C VAL A 184 1.89 5.22 -6.50
N ASP A 185 2.49 4.51 -7.46
CA ASP A 185 2.93 5.10 -8.72
C ASP A 185 1.74 5.77 -9.46
N ASP A 186 0.53 5.17 -9.43
CA ASP A 186 -0.69 5.79 -9.98
C ASP A 186 -1.04 7.11 -9.28
N VAL A 187 -0.93 7.16 -7.95
CA VAL A 187 -1.20 8.39 -7.16
C VAL A 187 -0.20 9.48 -7.54
N HIS A 188 1.08 9.13 -7.65
CA HIS A 188 2.15 10.06 -8.01
C HIS A 188 2.02 10.54 -9.45
N GLU A 189 1.62 9.69 -10.39
CA GLU A 189 1.37 10.08 -11.78
C GLU A 189 0.24 11.09 -11.89
N VAL A 190 -0.84 10.90 -11.11
CA VAL A 190 -2.03 11.75 -11.20
C VAL A 190 -1.89 13.08 -10.43
N PHE A 191 -1.32 13.05 -9.23
CA PHE A 191 -1.29 14.20 -8.31
C PHE A 191 0.11 14.77 -8.05
N GLY A 192 1.16 14.04 -8.42
CA GLY A 192 2.55 14.36 -8.08
C GLY A 192 2.95 13.88 -6.68
N SER A 193 4.25 13.73 -6.47
CA SER A 193 4.86 13.21 -5.23
C SER A 193 4.87 14.18 -4.04
N SER A 194 4.39 15.41 -4.24
CA SER A 194 4.31 16.47 -3.21
C SER A 194 2.88 16.92 -2.99
N TYR A 195 1.90 16.08 -3.35
CA TYR A 195 0.50 16.41 -3.19
C TYR A 195 0.13 16.52 -1.71
N ARG A 196 -0.46 17.66 -1.31
CA ARG A 196 -0.73 17.97 0.11
C ARG A 196 -1.62 16.94 0.81
N GLU A 197 -2.56 16.35 0.09
CA GLU A 197 -3.50 15.36 0.64
C GLU A 197 -3.14 13.91 0.29
N GLU A 198 -1.88 13.66 -0.08
CA GLU A 198 -1.41 12.35 -0.52
C GLU A 198 -1.74 11.21 0.46
N ALA A 199 -1.61 11.43 1.77
CA ALA A 199 -1.98 10.45 2.78
C ALA A 199 -3.48 10.09 2.75
N LYS A 200 -4.36 11.07 2.45
CA LYS A 200 -5.80 10.80 2.25
C LYS A 200 -6.04 9.97 0.99
N VAL A 201 -5.31 10.23 -0.10
CA VAL A 201 -5.41 9.43 -1.33
C VAL A 201 -4.94 8.00 -1.07
N HIS A 202 -3.85 7.79 -0.35
CA HIS A 202 -3.41 6.44 0.05
C HIS A 202 -4.43 5.72 0.95
N ARG A 203 -5.17 6.44 1.82
CA ARG A 203 -6.30 5.88 2.58
C ARG A 203 -7.44 5.43 1.68
N LEU A 204 -7.76 6.22 0.65
CA LEU A 204 -8.73 5.82 -0.38
C LEU A 204 -8.26 4.56 -1.11
N VAL A 205 -7.03 4.53 -1.62
CA VAL A 205 -6.45 3.36 -2.30
C VAL A 205 -6.47 2.12 -1.40
N ARG A 206 -6.09 2.27 -0.13
CA ARG A 206 -6.18 1.18 0.87
C ARG A 206 -7.60 0.67 1.06
N SER A 207 -8.59 1.58 1.08
CA SER A 207 -10.00 1.22 1.21
C SER A 207 -10.50 0.50 -0.03
N LEU A 208 -10.15 0.99 -1.23
CA LEU A 208 -10.43 0.34 -2.51
C LEU A 208 -9.84 -1.07 -2.55
N ARG A 209 -8.59 -1.27 -2.11
CA ARG A 209 -7.94 -2.59 -2.03
C ARG A 209 -8.69 -3.58 -1.14
N ARG A 210 -9.32 -3.10 -0.06
CA ARG A 210 -10.12 -3.95 0.85
C ARG A 210 -11.49 -4.28 0.28
N ILE A 211 -12.08 -3.34 -0.45
CA ILE A 211 -13.43 -3.47 -1.01
C ILE A 211 -13.40 -4.31 -2.28
N TRP A 212 -12.38 -4.16 -3.12
CA TRP A 212 -12.35 -4.76 -4.45
C TRP A 212 -12.55 -6.29 -4.50
N PRO A 213 -11.94 -7.12 -3.63
CA PRO A 213 -12.20 -8.57 -3.66
C PRO A 213 -13.64 -8.94 -3.22
N LEU A 214 -14.40 -8.02 -2.61
CA LEU A 214 -15.80 -8.20 -2.23
C LEU A 214 -16.76 -7.61 -3.28
N TRP A 215 -16.36 -6.50 -3.87
CA TRP A 215 -17.07 -5.77 -4.89
C TRP A 215 -16.06 -5.47 -5.99
N MET A 216 -16.06 -6.30 -7.04
CA MET A 216 -15.17 -6.19 -8.20
C MET A 216 -15.55 -4.97 -9.05
N PHE A 217 -15.45 -3.77 -8.47
CA PHE A 217 -15.97 -2.56 -9.05
C PHE A 217 -15.20 -2.14 -10.30
N GLU A 218 -15.90 -1.48 -11.22
CA GLU A 218 -15.32 -0.98 -12.46
C GLU A 218 -16.08 0.24 -12.98
N GLY A 219 -15.39 1.08 -13.78
CA GLY A 219 -16.01 2.11 -14.60
C GLY A 219 -16.88 3.07 -13.81
N GLN A 220 -18.20 3.04 -14.05
CA GLN A 220 -19.15 4.01 -13.50
C GLN A 220 -19.32 3.93 -11.97
N GLU A 221 -19.06 2.77 -11.36
CA GLU A 221 -19.17 2.56 -9.91
C GLU A 221 -18.09 3.31 -9.12
N VAL A 222 -16.93 3.54 -9.77
CA VAL A 222 -15.77 4.18 -9.17
C VAL A 222 -16.09 5.60 -8.70
N ALA A 223 -16.87 6.36 -9.47
CA ALA A 223 -17.27 7.70 -9.11
C ALA A 223 -18.14 7.74 -7.84
N ALA A 224 -18.98 6.73 -7.61
CA ALA A 224 -19.75 6.62 -6.38
C ALA A 224 -18.85 6.25 -5.19
N LEU A 225 -17.95 5.28 -5.38
CA LEU A 225 -16.98 4.87 -4.36
C LEU A 225 -16.06 6.01 -3.93
N VAL A 226 -15.55 6.81 -4.86
CA VAL A 226 -14.73 7.98 -4.54
C VAL A 226 -15.50 8.97 -3.67
N ARG A 227 -16.77 9.25 -3.99
CA ARG A 227 -17.60 10.15 -3.17
C ARG A 227 -17.78 9.65 -1.75
N VAL A 228 -18.02 8.35 -1.56
CA VAL A 228 -18.21 7.74 -0.23
C VAL A 228 -16.91 7.66 0.56
N LEU A 229 -15.87 7.13 -0.07
CA LEU A 229 -14.63 6.76 0.62
C LEU A 229 -13.72 7.95 0.86
N TYR A 230 -13.77 8.97 -0.01
CA TYR A 230 -12.98 10.19 0.12
C TYR A 230 -13.78 11.37 0.68
N ASP A 231 -15.11 11.26 0.78
CA ASP A 231 -16.02 12.33 1.24
C ASP A 231 -15.86 13.62 0.42
N VAL A 232 -16.14 13.51 -0.89
CA VAL A 232 -15.88 14.59 -1.86
C VAL A 232 -17.03 14.76 -2.83
N ARG A 233 -17.29 16.01 -3.21
CA ARG A 233 -18.30 16.36 -4.23
C ARG A 233 -17.72 16.26 -5.63
N THR A 234 -18.59 16.04 -6.62
CA THR A 234 -18.21 16.05 -8.04
C THR A 234 -17.62 17.38 -8.52
N SER A 235 -17.96 18.48 -7.83
CA SER A 235 -17.44 19.83 -8.10
C SER A 235 -16.03 20.06 -7.56
N ASP A 236 -15.48 19.16 -6.76
CA ASP A 236 -14.15 19.30 -6.20
C ASP A 236 -13.08 19.19 -7.30
N PRO A 237 -12.09 20.10 -7.36
CA PRO A 237 -11.04 20.05 -8.37
C PRO A 237 -10.22 18.75 -8.37
N ALA A 238 -10.08 18.08 -7.22
CA ALA A 238 -9.37 16.81 -7.11
C ALA A 238 -10.21 15.61 -7.57
N PHE A 239 -11.55 15.74 -7.66
CA PHE A 239 -12.47 14.64 -7.92
C PHE A 239 -12.10 13.85 -9.19
N GLY A 240 -11.86 14.55 -10.30
CA GLY A 240 -11.46 13.90 -11.56
C GLY A 240 -10.13 13.14 -11.45
N GLY A 241 -9.19 13.63 -10.64
CA GLY A 241 -7.94 12.91 -10.32
C GLY A 241 -8.20 11.67 -9.48
N LEU A 242 -9.02 11.78 -8.44
CA LEU A 242 -9.35 10.67 -7.54
C LEU A 242 -10.05 9.53 -8.29
N VAL A 243 -10.96 9.86 -9.20
CA VAL A 243 -11.60 8.88 -10.08
C VAL A 243 -10.58 8.21 -11.00
N ARG A 244 -9.63 8.96 -11.58
CA ARG A 244 -8.55 8.38 -12.40
C ARG A 244 -7.69 7.40 -11.61
N VAL A 245 -7.26 7.76 -10.40
CA VAL A 245 -6.51 6.87 -9.50
C VAL A 245 -7.33 5.61 -9.21
N ALA A 246 -8.59 5.77 -8.81
CA ALA A 246 -9.43 4.62 -8.45
C ALA A 246 -9.71 3.68 -9.64
N MET A 247 -9.84 4.22 -10.86
CA MET A 247 -9.93 3.41 -12.08
C MET A 247 -8.61 2.66 -12.37
N ALA A 248 -7.46 3.33 -12.24
CA ALA A 248 -6.15 2.69 -12.44
C ALA A 248 -5.92 1.56 -11.43
N VAL A 249 -6.28 1.79 -10.17
CA VAL A 249 -6.24 0.80 -9.09
C VAL A 249 -7.12 -0.41 -9.41
N ALA A 250 -8.38 -0.19 -9.82
CA ALA A 250 -9.28 -1.27 -10.21
C ALA A 250 -8.72 -2.10 -11.36
N GLU A 251 -8.16 -1.44 -12.38
CA GLU A 251 -7.55 -2.09 -13.53
C GLU A 251 -6.34 -2.94 -13.14
N ARG A 252 -5.46 -2.44 -12.26
CA ARG A 252 -4.30 -3.22 -11.78
C ARG A 252 -4.73 -4.46 -11.00
N PHE A 253 -5.74 -4.34 -10.15
CA PHE A 253 -6.28 -5.48 -9.39
C PHE A 253 -6.84 -6.55 -10.33
N ARG A 254 -7.57 -6.11 -11.34
CA ARG A 254 -8.16 -6.95 -12.37
C ARG A 254 -7.11 -7.70 -13.20
N VAL A 255 -6.05 -7.00 -13.62
CA VAL A 255 -4.90 -7.60 -14.33
C VAL A 255 -4.18 -8.61 -13.46
N ALA A 256 -3.90 -8.27 -12.19
CA ALA A 256 -3.21 -9.14 -11.25
C ALA A 256 -3.97 -10.46 -11.03
N VAL A 257 -5.27 -10.39 -10.76
CA VAL A 257 -6.12 -11.59 -10.59
C VAL A 257 -6.23 -12.40 -11.88
N SER A 258 -6.35 -11.73 -13.03
CA SER A 258 -6.44 -12.43 -14.32
C SER A 258 -5.15 -13.20 -14.65
N ARG A 259 -3.97 -12.67 -14.29
CA ARG A 259 -2.69 -13.36 -14.50
C ARG A 259 -2.61 -14.66 -13.71
N ASP A 260 -2.98 -14.65 -12.42
CA ASP A 260 -2.99 -15.88 -11.62
C ASP A 260 -4.10 -16.84 -12.06
N GLY A 261 -5.25 -16.32 -12.48
CA GLY A 261 -6.30 -17.11 -13.12
C GLY A 261 -5.81 -17.84 -14.37
N ILE A 262 -4.99 -17.19 -15.19
CA ILE A 262 -4.36 -17.77 -16.37
C ILE A 262 -3.29 -18.79 -16.00
N HIS A 263 -2.46 -18.54 -14.97
CA HIS A 263 -1.51 -19.54 -14.47
C HIS A 263 -2.24 -20.82 -14.00
N LEU A 264 -3.39 -20.68 -13.33
CA LEU A 264 -4.22 -21.80 -12.94
C LEU A 264 -4.81 -22.52 -14.17
N ALA A 265 -5.28 -21.77 -15.17
CA ALA A 265 -5.78 -22.31 -16.43
C ALA A 265 -4.70 -23.09 -17.20
N MET A 266 -3.47 -22.57 -17.25
CA MET A 266 -2.30 -23.25 -17.83
C MET A 266 -2.01 -24.57 -17.12
N SER A 267 -2.07 -24.57 -15.78
CA SER A 267 -1.89 -25.79 -14.98
C SER A 267 -2.97 -26.84 -15.27
N LEU A 268 -4.22 -26.39 -15.49
CA LEU A 268 -5.33 -27.27 -15.87
C LEU A 268 -5.15 -27.84 -17.29
N LEU A 269 -4.74 -27.02 -18.25
CA LEU A 269 -4.43 -27.45 -19.63
C LEU A 269 -3.27 -28.45 -19.66
N ALA A 270 -2.23 -28.21 -18.85
CA ALA A 270 -1.10 -29.13 -18.71
C ALA A 270 -1.54 -30.52 -18.23
N GLY A 271 -2.48 -30.58 -17.29
CA GLY A 271 -3.08 -31.83 -16.82
C GLY A 271 -4.08 -32.48 -17.79
N CYS A 272 -4.30 -31.89 -18.96
CA CYS A 272 -5.21 -32.35 -20.02
C CYS A 272 -4.50 -32.38 -21.38
N ASP A 273 -3.17 -32.51 -21.41
CA ASP A 273 -2.35 -32.58 -22.63
C ASP A 273 -2.60 -31.41 -23.63
N GLY A 274 -3.01 -30.25 -23.13
CA GLY A 274 -3.34 -29.07 -23.93
C GLY A 274 -4.73 -29.09 -24.58
N ASP A 275 -5.58 -30.09 -24.32
CA ASP A 275 -6.94 -30.13 -24.84
C ASP A 275 -7.90 -29.24 -24.05
N LEU A 276 -8.31 -28.13 -24.69
CA LEU A 276 -9.28 -27.17 -24.15
C LEU A 276 -10.64 -27.83 -23.83
N HIS A 277 -11.12 -28.75 -24.67
CA HIS A 277 -12.42 -29.39 -24.46
C HIS A 277 -12.36 -30.30 -23.24
N GLN A 278 -11.28 -31.05 -23.07
CA GLN A 278 -11.07 -31.89 -21.91
C GLN A 278 -10.92 -31.05 -20.62
N ALA A 279 -10.15 -29.97 -20.66
CA ALA A 279 -9.99 -29.04 -19.53
C ALA A 279 -11.33 -28.41 -19.10
N ARG A 280 -12.16 -27.98 -20.06
CA ARG A 280 -13.52 -27.48 -19.78
C ARG A 280 -14.41 -28.55 -19.18
N GLN A 281 -14.39 -29.77 -19.72
CA GLN A 281 -15.16 -30.88 -19.14
C GLN A 281 -14.72 -31.21 -17.71
N LYS A 282 -13.41 -31.18 -17.44
CA LYS A 282 -12.82 -31.39 -16.12
C LYS A 282 -13.29 -30.33 -15.12
N LEU A 283 -13.29 -29.06 -15.52
CA LEU A 283 -13.82 -27.96 -14.71
C LEU A 283 -15.31 -28.15 -14.37
N THR A 284 -16.14 -28.55 -15.33
CA THR A 284 -17.58 -28.68 -15.09
C THR A 284 -17.94 -29.96 -14.33
N LYS A 285 -17.26 -31.08 -14.59
CA LYS A 285 -17.65 -32.40 -14.05
C LYS A 285 -16.91 -32.78 -12.77
N GLU A 286 -15.65 -32.37 -12.60
CA GLU A 286 -14.81 -32.81 -11.48
C GLU A 286 -14.65 -31.77 -10.38
N TRP A 287 -14.78 -30.47 -10.69
CA TRP A 287 -14.63 -29.42 -9.69
C TRP A 287 -15.98 -29.08 -9.05
N ASN A 288 -16.10 -29.33 -7.76
CA ASN A 288 -17.24 -28.88 -6.97
C ASN A 288 -17.15 -27.37 -6.67
N VAL A 289 -18.26 -26.80 -6.16
CA VAL A 289 -18.37 -25.38 -5.80
C VAL A 289 -17.30 -24.98 -4.78
N GLU A 290 -17.05 -25.83 -3.78
CA GLU A 290 -16.05 -25.60 -2.73
C GLU A 290 -14.63 -25.44 -3.31
N ARG A 291 -14.22 -26.33 -4.21
CA ARG A 291 -12.89 -26.26 -4.86
C ARG A 291 -12.74 -24.99 -5.71
N LYS A 292 -13.80 -24.58 -6.43
CA LYS A 292 -13.80 -23.35 -7.23
C LYS A 292 -13.67 -22.11 -6.34
N SER A 293 -14.46 -22.06 -5.26
CA SER A 293 -14.40 -20.98 -4.27
C SER A 293 -13.04 -20.91 -3.57
N GLN A 294 -12.46 -22.07 -3.21
CA GLN A 294 -11.13 -22.14 -2.60
C GLN A 294 -10.02 -21.67 -3.56
N ALA A 295 -10.10 -22.05 -4.84
CA ALA A 295 -9.14 -21.59 -5.86
C ALA A 295 -9.19 -20.06 -6.01
N LEU A 296 -10.40 -19.49 -6.12
CA LEU A 296 -10.57 -18.03 -6.18
C LEU A 296 -10.09 -17.33 -4.90
N THR A 297 -10.41 -17.90 -3.74
CA THR A 297 -9.95 -17.39 -2.44
C THR A 297 -8.43 -17.36 -2.35
N THR A 298 -7.75 -18.40 -2.87
CA THR A 298 -6.29 -18.47 -2.90
C THR A 298 -5.70 -17.35 -3.74
N ILE A 299 -6.26 -17.10 -4.93
CA ILE A 299 -5.85 -15.97 -5.78
C ILE A 299 -6.04 -14.64 -5.05
N PHE A 300 -7.19 -14.44 -4.38
CA PHE A 300 -7.41 -13.20 -3.63
C PHE A 300 -6.49 -13.05 -2.43
N GLN A 301 -6.21 -14.10 -1.67
CA GLN A 301 -5.31 -14.02 -0.51
C GLN A 301 -3.88 -13.65 -0.90
N GLN A 302 -3.42 -14.07 -2.09
CA GLN A 302 -2.10 -13.73 -2.61
C GLN A 302 -1.92 -12.20 -2.83
N TRP A 303 -2.94 -11.53 -3.38
CA TRP A 303 -2.89 -10.09 -3.68
C TRP A 303 -3.46 -9.22 -2.56
N PHE A 304 -4.43 -9.74 -1.82
CA PHE A 304 -5.21 -9.06 -0.78
C PHE A 304 -5.15 -9.84 0.55
N PRO A 305 -4.07 -9.73 1.34
CA PRO A 305 -3.88 -10.50 2.58
C PRO A 305 -4.97 -10.28 3.64
N LEU A 306 -5.69 -9.15 3.57
CA LEU A 306 -6.80 -8.84 4.46
C LEU A 306 -8.12 -9.50 4.04
N TYR A 307 -8.17 -10.09 2.84
CA TYR A 307 -9.32 -10.86 2.38
C TYR A 307 -9.42 -12.14 3.20
N LYS A 308 -10.54 -12.28 3.91
CA LYS A 308 -10.87 -13.48 4.67
C LYS A 308 -12.11 -14.08 4.03
N SER A 309 -12.06 -15.36 3.67
CA SER A 309 -13.30 -16.09 3.40
C SER A 309 -14.14 -16.06 4.68
N ASN A 310 -15.39 -15.66 4.58
CA ASN A 310 -16.31 -15.50 5.71
C ASN A 310 -16.69 -16.88 6.29
N GLY A 311 -15.76 -17.57 6.97
CA GLY A 311 -15.99 -18.91 7.53
C GLY A 311 -17.01 -18.99 8.68
N ARG A 312 -17.64 -17.87 9.09
CA ARG A 312 -18.65 -17.84 10.17
C ARG A 312 -20.07 -17.54 9.71
N ARG A 313 -20.25 -17.08 8.47
CA ARG A 313 -21.52 -16.99 7.77
C ARG A 313 -21.22 -17.40 6.34
N SER A 314 -21.24 -18.71 6.09
CA SER A 314 -21.31 -19.24 4.72
C SER A 314 -22.66 -18.79 4.19
N ASP A 315 -22.67 -17.58 3.63
CA ASP A 315 -23.81 -17.12 2.85
C ASP A 315 -23.70 -17.91 1.56
N ARG A 316 -24.51 -18.96 1.46
CA ARG A 316 -24.48 -19.90 0.34
C ARG A 316 -24.61 -19.16 -1.00
N GLU A 317 -25.30 -18.03 -1.01
CA GLU A 317 -25.43 -17.13 -2.16
C GLU A 317 -24.09 -16.50 -2.59
N GLU A 318 -23.22 -16.12 -1.64
CA GLU A 318 -21.88 -15.56 -1.92
C GLU A 318 -20.96 -16.63 -2.54
N GLU A 319 -20.94 -17.84 -1.97
CA GLU A 319 -20.17 -18.97 -2.50
C GLU A 319 -20.64 -19.40 -3.90
N GLU A 320 -21.96 -19.41 -4.13
CA GLU A 320 -22.55 -19.68 -5.44
C GLU A 320 -22.18 -18.59 -6.45
N ALA A 321 -22.24 -17.31 -6.08
CA ALA A 321 -21.82 -16.20 -6.94
C ALA A 321 -20.32 -16.26 -7.30
N HIS A 322 -19.46 -16.60 -6.32
CA HIS A 322 -18.02 -16.79 -6.54
C HIS A 322 -17.74 -17.93 -7.52
N ALA A 323 -18.45 -19.06 -7.38
CA ALA A 323 -18.30 -20.19 -8.29
C ALA A 323 -18.80 -19.87 -9.70
N VAL A 324 -19.91 -19.15 -9.85
CA VAL A 324 -20.43 -18.71 -11.16
C VAL A 324 -19.46 -17.75 -11.86
N PHE A 325 -18.90 -16.79 -11.11
CA PHE A 325 -17.83 -15.93 -11.62
C PHE A 325 -16.63 -16.77 -12.05
N PHE A 326 -16.14 -17.66 -11.18
CA PHE A 326 -14.97 -18.48 -11.44
C PHE A 326 -15.14 -19.35 -12.69
N ASP A 327 -16.31 -19.97 -12.89
CA ASP A 327 -16.57 -20.77 -14.10
C ASP A 327 -16.48 -19.93 -15.37
N THR A 328 -17.11 -18.75 -15.37
CA THR A 328 -17.10 -17.85 -16.53
C THR A 328 -15.70 -17.32 -16.81
N ALA A 329 -14.99 -16.88 -15.76
CA ALA A 329 -13.64 -16.36 -15.85
C ALA A 329 -12.66 -17.45 -16.31
N MET A 330 -12.74 -18.66 -15.74
CA MET A 330 -11.86 -19.78 -16.06
C MET A 330 -12.02 -20.26 -17.50
N ILE A 331 -13.25 -20.33 -18.03
CA ILE A 331 -13.49 -20.65 -19.45
C ILE A 331 -12.76 -19.66 -20.37
N THR A 332 -12.78 -18.38 -19.97
CA THR A 332 -12.12 -17.30 -20.72
C THR A 332 -10.60 -17.34 -20.53
N TRP A 333 -10.09 -17.58 -19.33
CA TRP A 333 -8.66 -17.74 -19.07
C TRP A 333 -8.05 -18.93 -19.82
N LEU A 334 -8.77 -20.05 -19.91
CA LEU A 334 -8.38 -21.20 -20.75
C LEU A 334 -8.31 -20.81 -22.23
N GLN A 335 -9.26 -20.01 -22.72
CA GLN A 335 -9.25 -19.50 -24.09
C GLN A 335 -8.06 -18.57 -24.32
N ILE A 336 -7.78 -17.65 -23.40
CA ILE A 336 -6.63 -16.73 -23.48
C ILE A 336 -5.31 -17.53 -23.51
N ALA A 337 -5.16 -18.52 -22.64
CA ALA A 337 -3.98 -19.38 -22.60
C ALA A 337 -3.74 -20.10 -23.93
N GLN A 338 -4.81 -20.54 -24.60
CA GLN A 338 -4.75 -21.19 -25.90
C GLN A 338 -4.45 -20.19 -27.03
N ASP A 339 -5.16 -19.06 -27.08
CA ASP A 339 -5.01 -18.02 -28.10
C ASP A 339 -3.60 -17.45 -28.13
N LEU A 340 -3.05 -17.21 -26.93
CA LEU A 340 -1.70 -16.68 -26.73
C LEU A 340 -0.62 -17.78 -26.76
N ARG A 341 -1.00 -19.06 -26.94
CA ARG A 341 -0.10 -20.22 -26.96
C ARG A 341 0.84 -20.25 -25.75
N LEU A 342 0.31 -19.91 -24.57
CA LEU A 342 1.08 -19.91 -23.32
C LEU A 342 1.42 -21.34 -22.85
N PHE A 343 0.95 -22.35 -23.57
CA PHE A 343 1.21 -23.76 -23.33
C PHE A 343 1.83 -24.37 -24.59
N GLY A 344 2.98 -25.05 -24.47
CA GLY A 344 3.53 -25.86 -25.56
C GLY A 344 5.02 -25.72 -25.90
N ASP A 345 5.80 -24.85 -25.25
CA ASP A 345 7.26 -24.78 -25.48
C ASP A 345 8.04 -25.33 -24.27
N ILE A 346 8.44 -26.60 -24.35
CA ILE A 346 9.33 -27.28 -23.37
C ILE A 346 10.79 -26.87 -23.66
N GLY A 347 11.01 -25.57 -23.82
CA GLY A 347 12.26 -24.98 -24.28
C GLY A 347 12.72 -23.83 -23.38
N LEU A 348 13.09 -24.15 -22.14
CA LEU A 348 13.99 -23.34 -21.30
C LEU A 348 13.67 -21.83 -21.15
N GLY A 349 12.39 -21.45 -21.06
CA GLY A 349 11.98 -20.11 -20.66
C GLY A 349 10.71 -20.18 -19.81
N SER A 350 10.69 -19.50 -18.66
CA SER A 350 9.45 -19.20 -17.96
C SER A 350 8.53 -18.50 -18.97
N VAL A 351 7.37 -19.09 -19.26
CA VAL A 351 6.35 -18.42 -20.08
C VAL A 351 5.94 -17.19 -19.30
N GLU A 352 6.32 -16.01 -19.80
CA GLU A 352 5.97 -14.76 -19.14
C GLU A 352 4.44 -14.58 -19.14
N PRO A 353 3.85 -14.16 -18.03
CA PRO A 353 2.43 -13.90 -17.96
C PRO A 353 2.04 -12.79 -18.94
N PRO A 354 0.82 -12.82 -19.50
CA PRO A 354 0.39 -11.84 -20.48
C PRO A 354 0.45 -10.41 -19.93
N ASP A 355 0.81 -9.48 -20.81
CA ASP A 355 0.84 -8.06 -20.49
C ASP A 355 -0.58 -7.49 -20.31
N ALA A 356 -0.68 -6.33 -19.66
CA ALA A 356 -1.98 -5.69 -19.41
C ALA A 356 -2.71 -5.34 -20.72
N ALA A 357 -1.97 -5.02 -21.78
CA ALA A 357 -2.52 -4.64 -23.08
C ALA A 357 -3.18 -5.82 -23.82
N ALA A 358 -2.59 -7.02 -23.76
CA ALA A 358 -3.17 -8.24 -24.29
C ALA A 358 -4.43 -8.62 -23.52
N LEU A 359 -4.38 -8.56 -22.18
CA LEU A 359 -5.52 -8.88 -21.33
C LEU A 359 -6.71 -7.96 -21.62
N LYS A 360 -6.44 -6.67 -21.87
CA LYS A 360 -7.47 -5.65 -22.13
C LYS A 360 -8.52 -6.04 -23.18
N ARG A 361 -8.14 -6.88 -24.15
CA ARG A 361 -9.03 -7.34 -25.24
C ARG A 361 -10.09 -8.35 -24.76
N TYR A 362 -9.82 -9.03 -23.65
CA TYR A 362 -10.63 -10.12 -23.09
C TYR A 362 -11.40 -9.71 -21.83
N ASP A 363 -11.15 -8.51 -21.30
CA ASP A 363 -11.71 -8.03 -20.03
C ASP A 363 -13.22 -8.17 -19.94
N SER A 364 -13.93 -7.73 -20.98
CA SER A 364 -15.40 -7.74 -21.00
C SER A 364 -15.97 -9.15 -20.91
N GLN A 365 -15.21 -10.17 -21.32
CA GLN A 365 -15.60 -11.57 -21.24
C GLN A 365 -15.24 -12.17 -19.88
N VAL A 366 -14.03 -11.93 -19.38
CA VAL A 366 -13.57 -12.44 -18.08
C VAL A 366 -14.44 -11.88 -16.94
N TRP A 367 -14.74 -10.59 -17.00
CA TRP A 367 -15.40 -9.84 -15.91
C TRP A 367 -16.91 -9.67 -16.13
N GLN A 368 -17.49 -10.36 -17.12
CA GLN A 368 -18.92 -10.28 -17.44
C GLN A 368 -19.83 -10.66 -16.26
N ARG A 369 -19.41 -11.67 -15.49
CA ARG A 369 -20.15 -12.20 -14.33
C ARG A 369 -19.49 -11.83 -13.02
N ARG A 370 -18.78 -10.70 -12.99
CA ARG A 370 -18.10 -10.21 -11.78
C ARG A 370 -19.08 -10.08 -10.62
N ILE A 371 -18.54 -10.15 -9.41
CA ILE A 371 -19.28 -9.95 -8.18
C ILE A 371 -19.48 -8.44 -8.01
N SER A 372 -20.70 -7.97 -8.27
CA SER A 372 -21.12 -6.59 -8.07
C SER A 372 -22.43 -6.55 -7.30
N PRO A 373 -22.62 -5.56 -6.40
CA PRO A 373 -23.91 -5.35 -5.75
C PRO A 373 -25.00 -5.07 -6.79
N PRO A 374 -26.28 -5.35 -6.47
CA PRO A 374 -27.39 -5.09 -7.37
C PRO A 374 -27.36 -3.63 -7.87
N PRO A 375 -27.65 -3.37 -9.17
CA PRO A 375 -27.66 -2.01 -9.71
C PRO A 375 -28.58 -1.06 -8.92
N VAL A 376 -29.67 -1.59 -8.37
CA VAL A 376 -30.61 -0.86 -7.51
C VAL A 376 -29.92 -0.41 -6.22
N SER A 377 -29.14 -1.28 -5.57
CA SER A 377 -28.39 -0.94 -4.35
C SER A 377 -27.31 0.12 -4.61
N ILE A 378 -26.66 0.07 -5.78
CA ILE A 378 -25.71 1.11 -6.21
C ILE A 378 -26.45 2.43 -6.47
N GLY A 379 -27.62 2.36 -7.12
CA GLY A 379 -28.51 3.48 -7.35
C GLY A 379 -28.98 4.11 -6.05
N ASP A 380 -29.43 3.31 -5.09
CA ASP A 380 -29.88 3.73 -3.76
C ASP A 380 -28.74 4.33 -2.95
N LEU A 381 -27.55 3.74 -3.01
CA LEU A 381 -26.33 4.31 -2.42
C LEU A 381 -26.03 5.67 -3.04
N CYS A 382 -26.07 5.78 -4.38
CA CYS A 382 -25.87 7.04 -5.09
C CYS A 382 -26.93 8.09 -4.74
N VAL A 383 -28.20 7.70 -4.64
CA VAL A 383 -29.32 8.58 -4.25
C VAL A 383 -29.17 8.99 -2.80
N HIS A 384 -28.78 8.09 -1.90
CA HIS A 384 -28.54 8.38 -0.49
C HIS A 384 -27.37 9.34 -0.31
N ILE A 385 -26.27 9.15 -1.05
CA ILE A 385 -25.13 10.08 -1.09
C ILE A 385 -25.58 11.45 -1.60
N ASN A 386 -26.25 11.50 -2.75
CA ASN A 386 -26.75 12.76 -3.31
C ASN A 386 -27.74 13.46 -2.36
N SER A 387 -28.55 12.69 -1.65
CA SER A 387 -29.49 13.19 -0.64
C SER A 387 -28.76 13.69 0.60
N LEU A 388 -27.72 13.00 1.06
CA LEU A 388 -26.84 13.45 2.13
C LEU A 388 -26.08 14.73 1.72
N GLU A 389 -25.57 14.82 0.51
CA GLU A 389 -24.95 16.03 -0.04
C GLU A 389 -25.95 17.20 -0.05
N GLY A 390 -27.17 16.94 -0.50
CA GLY A 390 -28.27 17.91 -0.54
C GLY A 390 -28.82 18.29 0.84
N TYR A 391 -28.76 17.38 1.83
CA TYR A 391 -29.25 17.56 3.20
C TYR A 391 -28.22 18.24 4.09
N LEU A 392 -26.95 17.82 4.00
CA LEU A 392 -25.86 18.36 4.80
C LEU A 392 -25.60 19.83 4.48
N LYS A 393 -25.99 20.32 3.29
CA LYS A 393 -25.99 21.75 2.85
C LYS A 393 -24.82 22.61 3.32
N LEU A 394 -23.66 22.06 3.72
CA LEU A 394 -22.71 22.67 4.66
C LEU A 394 -22.53 24.19 4.49
N PRO A 395 -23.36 25.02 5.17
CA PRO A 395 -23.27 26.48 5.09
C PRO A 395 -22.19 27.02 6.03
N HIS A 396 -21.45 26.14 6.71
CA HIS A 396 -20.55 26.48 7.82
C HIS A 396 -19.07 26.22 7.51
N LEU A 397 -18.74 25.82 6.28
CA LEU A 397 -17.36 25.71 5.79
C LEU A 397 -17.10 26.66 4.61
N SER A 398 -17.82 27.78 4.57
CA SER A 398 -17.34 28.98 3.89
C SER A 398 -16.52 29.79 4.89
N VAL A 399 -15.23 29.47 5.00
CA VAL A 399 -14.17 30.42 5.40
C VAL A 399 -12.94 30.11 4.56
#